data_AF-A0A6L7ZXP2-F1
#
_entry.id   AF-A0A6L7ZXP2-F1
#
_cell.length_a   1.000
_cell.length_b   1.000
_cell.length_c   1.000
_cell.angle_alpha   90.00
_cell.angle_beta   90.00
_cell.angle_gamma   90.00
#
_symmetry.space_group_name_H-M   'P 1'
#
loop_
_entity.id
_entity.type
_entity.pdbx_description
1 polymer ?
#
loop_
_entity_poly.entity_id
_entity_poly.type
_entity_poly.pdbx_seq_one_letter_code
_entity_poly.pdbx_strand_id
1 'polypeptide(L)'
;MADALCHDPAHTPRWGMAIDVNRCVGCQTCTIACKHWNDTLPDIQWRRVIDVEQGEYPDVQRQFLVTGCQHCAEPPCVPVCPTGATRQREDGLVTMDYDVCIGCAYCAVACPYQARTIAHEIHGYYEGEITRQEEAVFDDGRIGVAQKCTFCIDRVDSGLEAGLTPGLDPEATPACSAACIASAITFGDYNDPDSNVSQLVRDNPAFQMHEELGTDPQIKYLYTTPAVPGREPEAADLADERLADPANPLVGTLQPFWDWRAAMNWMFGGVGSGFVFAAWLASFAVPAEAAAEYGLWLSAAQFAGAGLMAIGLFFVFLKIGRKMRFWRAVSRPQTSWMTRELYVVAVFGIAVLLGIATQHSAAQTVAALAALGFLACQAMILYRARGIPAWRHRLMPWMIVSTGLLEGFALLMPAFALSIGLLAAFQLLVPLEIFVYSALALKTMQTASVAVIVLAAASLILWTAYLRSAAAGGIGPLARAVLAKVHRRVLILGTGLPALLYLAGLIALGMGQTGTRIAIGVWLAGSILAIFGGVYWKFMIVARAGYQQGFAMPKQPHRGSGARAAPPRLDGTVMRPGAPLAGSPEGVG
;
A
#
# COMPACT_ATOMS: atom_id res chain seq x y z
N MET A 1 -38.15 29.48 -19.91
CA MET A 1 -37.40 30.10 -18.79
C MET A 1 -36.03 29.48 -18.82
N ALA A 2 -35.08 30.21 -19.40
CA ALA A 2 -33.77 29.73 -19.83
C ALA A 2 -32.68 30.54 -19.12
N ASP A 3 -32.73 30.54 -17.79
CA ASP A 3 -31.68 31.10 -16.93
C ASP A 3 -31.00 29.91 -16.25
N ALA A 4 -30.05 29.28 -16.94
CA ALA A 4 -29.20 28.25 -16.39
C ALA A 4 -27.74 28.60 -16.68
N LEU A 5 -27.00 28.81 -15.59
CA LEU A 5 -25.58 28.51 -15.47
C LEU A 5 -24.64 29.37 -16.32
N CYS A 6 -24.77 30.69 -16.22
CA CYS A 6 -23.60 31.55 -16.36
C CYS A 6 -22.65 31.20 -15.20
N HIS A 7 -21.47 30.70 -15.51
CA HIS A 7 -20.42 30.33 -14.56
C HIS A 7 -20.19 31.47 -13.55
N ASP A 8 -20.66 31.30 -12.31
CA ASP A 8 -20.32 32.21 -11.21
C ASP A 8 -18.81 32.02 -10.96
N PRO A 9 -17.97 33.05 -11.19
CA PRO A 9 -16.53 32.92 -10.97
C PRO A 9 -16.16 32.67 -9.50
N ALA A 10 -17.10 32.81 -8.56
CA ALA A 10 -16.91 32.41 -7.16
C ALA A 10 -17.24 30.92 -6.88
N HIS A 11 -17.95 30.24 -7.79
CA HIS A 11 -18.35 28.84 -7.60
C HIS A 11 -17.24 27.89 -8.05
N THR A 12 -16.65 27.16 -7.10
CA THR A 12 -15.71 26.08 -7.41
C THR A 12 -16.46 24.75 -7.41
N PRO A 13 -16.55 24.04 -8.55
CA PRO A 13 -17.25 22.77 -8.63
C PRO A 13 -16.66 21.70 -7.72
N ARG A 14 -17.45 20.68 -7.38
CA ARG A 14 -16.97 19.44 -6.80
C ARG A 14 -17.38 18.26 -7.68
N TRP A 15 -16.52 17.92 -8.63
CA TRP A 15 -16.84 16.89 -9.62
C TRP A 15 -16.95 15.50 -8.99
N GLY A 16 -18.04 14.81 -9.31
CA GLY A 16 -18.30 13.47 -8.82
C GLY A 16 -19.28 12.69 -9.68
N MET A 17 -19.53 11.44 -9.30
CA MET A 17 -20.51 10.58 -9.97
C MET A 17 -21.52 10.01 -8.99
N ALA A 18 -22.75 9.84 -9.44
CA ALA A 18 -23.73 8.94 -8.86
C ALA A 18 -23.84 7.71 -9.77
N ILE A 19 -23.68 6.50 -9.22
CA ILE A 19 -23.80 5.25 -9.95
C ILE A 19 -24.97 4.45 -9.40
N ASP A 20 -26.02 4.28 -10.20
CA ASP A 20 -27.15 3.40 -9.91
C ASP A 20 -26.80 1.94 -10.25
N VAL A 21 -26.54 1.13 -9.21
CA VAL A 21 -26.20 -0.29 -9.40
C VAL A 21 -27.41 -1.15 -9.78
N ASN A 22 -28.63 -0.67 -9.57
CA ASN A 22 -29.85 -1.38 -9.98
C ASN A 22 -30.11 -1.22 -11.48
N ARG A 23 -29.82 -0.04 -12.04
CA ARG A 23 -29.94 0.21 -13.48
C ARG A 23 -28.82 -0.44 -14.29
N CYS A 24 -27.67 -0.71 -13.68
CA CYS A 24 -26.56 -1.31 -14.42
C CYS A 24 -26.92 -2.71 -14.95
N VAL A 25 -26.86 -2.87 -16.28
CA VAL A 25 -27.16 -4.15 -16.96
C VAL A 25 -25.90 -4.95 -17.34
N GLY A 26 -24.71 -4.48 -16.99
CA GLY A 26 -23.47 -5.22 -17.30
C GLY A 26 -22.98 -5.11 -18.74
N CYS A 27 -23.49 -4.17 -19.53
CA CYS A 27 -23.21 -4.06 -20.98
C CYS A 27 -21.76 -3.73 -21.36
N GLN A 28 -20.90 -3.36 -20.40
CA GLN A 28 -19.50 -2.94 -20.64
C GLN A 28 -19.31 -1.73 -21.56
N THR A 29 -20.37 -1.04 -22.02
CA THR A 29 -20.26 0.16 -22.87
C THR A 29 -19.43 1.26 -22.21
N CYS A 30 -19.57 1.44 -20.89
CA CYS A 30 -18.78 2.42 -20.15
C CYS A 30 -17.28 2.06 -20.05
N THR A 31 -16.94 0.76 -20.06
CA THR A 31 -15.56 0.26 -20.09
C THR A 31 -14.92 0.55 -21.44
N ILE A 32 -15.58 0.18 -22.55
CA ILE A 32 -15.04 0.39 -23.89
C ILE A 32 -15.01 1.88 -24.27
N ALA A 33 -15.98 2.69 -23.84
CA ALA A 33 -15.95 4.14 -24.03
C ALA A 33 -14.77 4.78 -23.30
N CYS A 34 -14.47 4.31 -22.08
CA CYS A 34 -13.29 4.74 -21.34
C CYS A 34 -12.00 4.36 -22.06
N LYS A 35 -11.91 3.12 -22.58
CA LYS A 35 -10.78 2.66 -23.40
C LYS A 35 -10.59 3.53 -24.63
N HIS A 36 -11.65 3.69 -25.42
CA HIS A 36 -11.61 4.42 -26.68
C HIS A 36 -11.17 5.87 -26.48
N TRP A 37 -11.65 6.52 -25.41
CA TRP A 37 -11.29 7.91 -25.12
C TRP A 37 -9.89 8.07 -24.54
N ASN A 38 -9.49 7.16 -23.64
CA ASN A 38 -8.25 7.32 -22.87
C ASN A 38 -7.11 6.42 -23.33
N ASP A 39 -7.27 5.73 -24.46
CA ASP A 39 -6.31 4.78 -25.02
C ASP A 39 -5.67 3.85 -23.98
N THR A 40 -6.52 3.12 -23.25
CA THR A 40 -6.01 2.14 -22.29
C THR A 40 -5.61 0.86 -23.00
N LEU A 41 -4.44 0.31 -22.66
CA LEU A 41 -3.98 -1.01 -23.13
C LEU A 41 -4.92 -2.15 -22.67
N PRO A 42 -4.87 -3.35 -23.30
CA PRO A 42 -5.79 -4.47 -23.02
C PRO A 42 -5.98 -4.83 -21.55
N ASP A 43 -4.87 -4.92 -20.81
CA ASP A 43 -4.88 -5.27 -19.39
C ASP A 43 -5.29 -4.11 -18.46
N ILE A 44 -5.57 -2.94 -19.02
CA ILE A 44 -5.85 -1.72 -18.27
C ILE A 44 -7.29 -1.30 -18.49
N GLN A 45 -8.07 -1.35 -17.41
CA GLN A 45 -9.44 -0.85 -17.38
C GLN A 45 -9.60 0.18 -16.27
N TRP A 46 -9.64 1.46 -16.65
CA TRP A 46 -9.82 2.57 -15.69
C TRP A 46 -11.23 2.63 -15.13
N ARG A 47 -12.23 2.33 -15.97
CA ARG A 47 -13.61 2.07 -15.61
C ARG A 47 -13.88 0.60 -15.93
N ARG A 48 -14.34 -0.15 -14.95
CA ARG A 48 -14.64 -1.59 -15.07
C ARG A 48 -16.04 -1.87 -14.58
N VAL A 49 -16.69 -2.86 -15.18
CA VAL A 49 -17.93 -3.41 -14.67
C VAL A 49 -17.64 -4.82 -14.19
N ILE A 50 -17.70 -5.00 -12.87
CA ILE A 50 -17.48 -6.27 -12.22
C ILE A 50 -18.81 -7.02 -12.20
N ASP A 51 -18.82 -8.22 -12.78
CA ASP A 51 -19.94 -9.15 -12.71
C ASP A 51 -19.85 -9.95 -11.43
N VAL A 52 -20.80 -9.75 -10.53
CA VAL A 52 -20.76 -10.30 -9.18
C VAL A 52 -21.91 -11.27 -9.03
N GLU A 53 -21.58 -12.56 -8.94
CA GLU A 53 -22.52 -13.63 -8.60
C GLU A 53 -22.31 -14.06 -7.15
N GLN A 54 -23.39 -14.18 -6.38
CA GLN A 54 -23.37 -14.53 -4.95
C GLN A 54 -24.57 -15.39 -4.57
N GLY A 55 -24.52 -16.03 -3.40
CA GLY A 55 -25.56 -16.94 -2.92
C GLY A 55 -25.38 -18.38 -3.39
N GLU A 56 -26.23 -19.26 -2.91
CA GLU A 56 -26.26 -20.68 -3.25
C GLU A 56 -27.60 -21.03 -3.89
N TYR A 57 -27.62 -21.95 -4.84
CA TYR A 57 -28.88 -22.37 -5.48
C TYR A 57 -29.88 -22.91 -4.45
N PRO A 58 -31.16 -22.48 -4.46
CA PRO A 58 -31.84 -21.66 -5.48
C PRO A 58 -31.82 -20.14 -5.24
N ASP A 59 -31.12 -19.64 -4.22
CA ASP A 59 -31.03 -18.24 -3.79
C ASP A 59 -29.78 -17.52 -4.32
N VAL A 60 -29.55 -17.59 -5.65
CA VAL A 60 -28.42 -16.93 -6.32
C VAL A 60 -28.80 -15.50 -6.70
N GLN A 61 -27.84 -14.57 -6.57
CA GLN A 61 -27.93 -13.19 -7.00
C GLN A 61 -26.83 -12.88 -8.01
N ARG A 62 -27.15 -12.00 -8.97
CA ARG A 62 -26.19 -11.45 -9.92
C ARG A 62 -26.35 -9.95 -9.99
N GLN A 63 -25.26 -9.23 -9.85
CA GLN A 63 -25.23 -7.77 -9.90
C GLN A 63 -24.00 -7.27 -10.65
N PHE A 64 -24.07 -6.06 -11.16
CA PHE A 64 -22.99 -5.44 -11.90
C PHE A 64 -22.48 -4.22 -11.14
N LEU A 65 -21.24 -4.30 -10.64
CA LEU A 65 -20.61 -3.22 -9.91
C LEU A 65 -19.70 -2.43 -10.86
N VAL A 66 -20.13 -1.22 -11.19
CA VAL A 66 -19.28 -0.27 -11.93
C VAL A 66 -18.28 0.37 -10.98
N THR A 67 -16.99 0.16 -11.20
CA THR A 67 -15.94 0.70 -10.32
C THR A 67 -14.76 1.25 -11.12
N GLY A 68 -13.87 1.98 -10.44
CA GLY A 68 -12.81 2.79 -11.01
C GLY A 68 -12.21 3.72 -9.96
N CYS A 69 -11.48 4.75 -10.41
CA CYS A 69 -10.99 5.80 -9.50
C CYS A 69 -12.17 6.52 -8.87
N GLN A 70 -12.15 6.65 -7.55
CA GLN A 70 -13.23 7.26 -6.76
C GLN A 70 -13.07 8.78 -6.61
N HIS A 71 -11.97 9.37 -7.08
CA HIS A 71 -11.67 10.81 -6.95
C HIS A 71 -11.88 11.35 -5.52
N CYS A 72 -11.46 10.54 -4.53
CA CYS A 72 -11.64 10.74 -3.10
C CYS A 72 -11.33 12.18 -2.63
N ALA A 73 -12.08 12.69 -1.65
CA ALA A 73 -11.80 13.96 -0.99
C ALA A 73 -10.51 13.93 -0.20
N GLU A 74 -10.29 12.81 0.49
CA GLU A 74 -9.09 12.51 1.27
C GLU A 74 -8.32 11.38 0.57
N PRO A 75 -7.68 11.66 -0.58
CA PRO A 75 -7.09 10.62 -1.42
C PRO A 75 -5.80 10.08 -0.79
N PRO A 76 -5.75 8.82 -0.31
CA PRO A 76 -4.54 8.28 0.32
C PRO A 76 -3.38 8.16 -0.66
N CYS A 77 -3.67 8.14 -1.96
CA CYS A 77 -2.70 8.05 -3.03
C CYS A 77 -1.93 9.35 -3.32
N VAL A 78 -2.44 10.53 -2.91
CA VAL A 78 -1.77 11.83 -3.11
C VAL A 78 -0.60 12.05 -2.14
N PRO A 79 -0.78 11.98 -0.81
CA PRO A 79 0.29 12.31 0.13
C PRO A 79 1.46 11.32 0.06
N VAL A 80 1.21 10.07 -0.35
CA VAL A 80 2.27 9.05 -0.51
C VAL A 80 3.17 9.29 -1.72
N CYS A 81 2.73 10.07 -2.71
CA CYS A 81 3.50 10.30 -3.94
C CYS A 81 4.76 11.14 -3.66
N PRO A 82 5.97 10.57 -3.86
CA PRO A 82 7.21 11.28 -3.51
C PRO A 82 7.57 12.41 -4.48
N THR A 83 7.04 12.36 -5.70
CA THR A 83 7.39 13.30 -6.76
C THR A 83 6.35 14.41 -6.93
N GLY A 84 5.15 14.24 -6.35
CA GLY A 84 4.02 15.12 -6.59
C GLY A 84 3.30 14.87 -7.92
N ALA A 85 3.61 13.75 -8.60
CA ALA A 85 2.97 13.37 -9.86
C ALA A 85 1.45 13.16 -9.75
N THR A 86 0.92 12.87 -8.57
CA THR A 86 -0.53 12.90 -8.35
C THR A 86 -0.89 14.02 -7.38
N ARG A 87 -1.88 14.81 -7.77
CA ARG A 87 -2.38 15.99 -7.05
C ARG A 87 -3.90 15.98 -7.06
N GLN A 88 -4.51 16.77 -6.19
CA GLN A 88 -5.94 17.06 -6.22
C GLN A 88 -6.09 18.52 -6.67
N ARG A 89 -6.93 18.77 -7.68
CA ARG A 89 -7.33 20.11 -8.10
C ARG A 89 -8.32 20.69 -7.08
N GLU A 90 -8.53 22.00 -7.15
CA GLU A 90 -9.52 22.71 -6.32
C GLU A 90 -10.94 22.17 -6.52
N ASP A 91 -11.25 21.75 -7.76
CA ASP A 91 -12.53 21.14 -8.12
C ASP A 91 -12.72 19.66 -7.65
N GLY A 92 -11.78 19.16 -6.86
CA GLY A 92 -11.79 17.80 -6.31
C GLY A 92 -11.22 16.72 -7.23
N LEU A 93 -10.91 17.02 -8.50
CA LEU A 93 -10.32 16.02 -9.39
C LEU A 93 -8.92 15.61 -8.92
N VAL A 94 -8.78 14.34 -8.55
CA VAL A 94 -7.45 13.72 -8.38
C VAL A 94 -6.86 13.51 -9.77
N THR A 95 -5.71 14.11 -10.07
CA THR A 95 -5.06 14.06 -11.38
C THR A 95 -3.73 13.29 -11.31
N MET A 96 -3.19 13.01 -12.49
CA MET A 96 -1.95 12.28 -12.67
C MET A 96 -1.12 12.95 -13.76
N ASP A 97 0.11 13.32 -13.42
CA ASP A 97 1.11 13.88 -14.30
C ASP A 97 2.08 12.76 -14.69
N TYR A 98 2.03 12.36 -15.96
CA TYR A 98 2.80 11.23 -16.49
C TYR A 98 4.29 11.56 -16.64
N ASP A 99 4.65 12.84 -16.84
CA ASP A 99 6.04 13.28 -17.00
C ASP A 99 6.79 13.37 -15.66
N VAL A 100 6.08 13.70 -14.59
CA VAL A 100 6.62 13.75 -13.23
C VAL A 100 6.65 12.37 -12.58
N CYS A 101 5.83 11.44 -13.02
CA CYS A 101 5.78 10.11 -12.44
C CYS A 101 7.07 9.32 -12.68
N ILE A 102 7.55 8.68 -11.62
CA ILE A 102 8.69 7.73 -11.67
C ILE A 102 8.22 6.27 -11.77
N GLY A 103 6.95 5.98 -11.53
CA GLY A 103 6.44 4.61 -11.53
C GLY A 103 6.88 3.76 -10.32
N CYS A 104 6.94 4.34 -9.12
CA CYS A 104 7.27 3.59 -7.88
C CYS A 104 6.10 2.76 -7.32
N ALA A 105 4.91 2.89 -7.91
CA ALA A 105 3.68 2.20 -7.54
C ALA A 105 3.15 2.41 -6.11
N TYR A 106 3.74 3.32 -5.33
CA TYR A 106 3.30 3.57 -3.96
C TYR A 106 1.83 4.06 -3.90
N CYS A 107 1.44 4.93 -4.84
CA CYS A 107 0.06 5.37 -4.98
C CYS A 107 -0.91 4.24 -5.32
N ALA A 108 -0.45 3.18 -6.01
CA ALA A 108 -1.28 2.04 -6.40
C ALA A 108 -1.57 1.12 -5.22
N VAL A 109 -0.55 0.77 -4.43
CA VAL A 109 -0.74 -0.01 -3.19
C VAL A 109 -1.44 0.79 -2.08
N ALA A 110 -1.38 2.13 -2.13
CA ALA A 110 -2.12 2.99 -1.20
C ALA A 110 -3.61 3.14 -1.56
N CYS A 111 -4.02 2.80 -2.78
CA CYS A 111 -5.40 2.94 -3.24
C CYS A 111 -6.26 1.75 -2.79
N PRO A 112 -7.29 1.95 -1.94
CA PRO A 112 -8.16 0.84 -1.49
C PRO A 112 -9.14 0.35 -2.56
N TYR A 113 -9.28 1.09 -3.65
CA TYR A 113 -10.22 0.79 -4.75
C TYR A 113 -9.55 0.09 -5.94
N GLN A 114 -8.28 -0.28 -5.80
CA GLN A 114 -7.48 -0.93 -6.86
C GLN A 114 -7.49 -0.14 -8.17
N ALA A 115 -7.62 1.19 -8.10
CA ALA A 115 -7.99 2.04 -9.23
C ALA A 115 -6.79 2.66 -9.97
N ARG A 116 -5.60 2.14 -9.72
CA ARG A 116 -4.35 2.60 -10.35
C ARG A 116 -3.62 1.41 -10.95
N THR A 117 -3.11 1.61 -12.16
CA THR A 117 -2.40 0.59 -12.93
C THR A 117 -1.05 1.14 -13.39
N ILE A 118 -0.13 0.26 -13.74
CA ILE A 118 1.13 0.61 -14.40
C ILE A 118 1.35 -0.41 -15.51
N ALA A 119 1.34 0.04 -16.76
CA ALA A 119 1.79 -0.77 -17.89
C ALA A 119 3.31 -0.66 -18.03
N HIS A 120 3.95 -1.79 -18.28
CA HIS A 120 5.38 -1.85 -18.62
C HIS A 120 5.62 -2.33 -20.06
N GLU A 121 4.66 -3.04 -20.63
CA GLU A 121 4.73 -3.63 -21.95
C GLU A 121 3.58 -3.09 -22.80
N ILE A 122 3.86 -2.85 -24.07
CA ILE A 122 2.90 -2.36 -25.05
C ILE A 122 2.43 -3.57 -25.85
N HIS A 123 1.12 -3.79 -25.90
CA HIS A 123 0.50 -4.83 -26.73
C HIS A 123 -0.92 -4.40 -27.11
N GLY A 124 -1.37 -4.78 -28.31
CA GLY A 124 -2.69 -4.44 -28.79
C GLY A 124 -3.77 -5.46 -28.40
N TYR A 125 -5.03 -5.08 -28.60
CA TYR A 125 -6.20 -5.90 -28.21
C TYR A 125 -6.39 -7.15 -29.08
N TYR A 126 -5.86 -7.17 -30.30
CA TYR A 126 -6.09 -8.22 -31.29
C TYR A 126 -4.83 -9.09 -31.45
N GLU A 127 -4.70 -10.11 -30.62
CA GLU A 127 -3.53 -11.02 -30.62
C GLU A 127 -2.18 -10.30 -30.44
N GLY A 128 -2.21 -9.15 -29.76
CA GLY A 128 -1.03 -8.30 -29.55
C GLY A 128 -0.78 -7.28 -30.68
N GLU A 129 -1.50 -7.35 -31.80
CA GLU A 129 -1.39 -6.38 -32.89
C GLU A 129 -2.03 -5.04 -32.54
N ILE A 130 -1.27 -3.97 -32.77
CA ILE A 130 -1.73 -2.59 -32.58
C ILE A 130 -2.57 -2.18 -33.79
N THR A 131 -3.81 -1.76 -33.53
CA THR A 131 -4.70 -1.26 -34.58
C THR A 131 -4.31 0.16 -35.02
N ARG A 132 -4.77 0.57 -36.21
CA ARG A 132 -4.58 1.95 -36.71
C ARG A 132 -5.10 3.01 -35.73
N GLN A 133 -6.19 2.71 -35.03
CA GLN A 133 -6.74 3.63 -34.04
C GLN A 133 -5.80 3.75 -32.84
N GLU A 134 -5.34 2.62 -32.29
CA GLU A 134 -4.42 2.61 -31.15
C GLU A 134 -3.11 3.31 -31.51
N GLU A 135 -2.55 3.07 -32.69
CA GLU A 135 -1.36 3.78 -33.17
C GLU A 135 -1.58 5.31 -33.22
N ALA A 136 -2.77 5.76 -33.63
CA ALA A 136 -3.08 7.19 -33.75
C ALA A 136 -3.29 7.91 -32.41
N VAL A 137 -3.71 7.20 -31.35
CA VAL A 137 -4.00 7.81 -30.04
C VAL A 137 -3.00 7.42 -28.94
N PHE A 138 -2.00 6.61 -29.28
CA PHE A 138 -1.01 6.11 -28.33
C PHE A 138 -0.19 7.22 -27.67
N ASP A 139 -0.04 7.11 -26.34
CA ASP A 139 0.76 8.01 -25.51
C ASP A 139 1.88 7.22 -24.83
N ASP A 140 3.10 7.33 -25.38
CA ASP A 140 4.29 6.66 -24.87
C ASP A 140 4.68 7.13 -23.46
N GLY A 141 4.28 8.35 -23.09
CA GLY A 141 4.44 8.94 -21.77
C GLY A 141 3.75 8.14 -20.67
N ARG A 142 2.70 7.38 -21.00
CA ARG A 142 1.93 6.54 -20.05
C ARG A 142 2.58 5.20 -19.71
N ILE A 143 3.64 4.82 -20.40
CA ILE A 143 4.37 3.58 -20.11
C ILE A 143 5.32 3.76 -18.93
N GLY A 144 5.37 2.77 -18.04
CA GLY A 144 6.22 2.76 -16.84
C GLY A 144 5.82 3.78 -15.77
N VAL A 145 4.61 4.33 -15.85
CA VAL A 145 4.07 5.33 -14.90
C VAL A 145 2.70 4.91 -14.39
N ALA A 146 2.30 5.45 -13.24
CA ALA A 146 0.97 5.19 -12.69
C ALA A 146 -0.10 5.85 -13.55
N GLN A 147 -1.13 5.09 -13.90
CA GLN A 147 -2.29 5.51 -14.66
C GLN A 147 -3.57 5.29 -13.83
N LYS A 148 -4.63 6.04 -14.16
CA LYS A 148 -5.95 5.94 -13.51
C LYS A 148 -6.99 6.70 -14.32
N CYS A 149 -8.27 6.42 -14.06
CA CYS A 149 -9.36 7.29 -14.49
C CYS A 149 -9.12 8.74 -14.02
N THR A 150 -9.30 9.70 -14.92
CA THR A 150 -9.15 11.14 -14.72
C THR A 150 -10.48 11.88 -14.69
N PHE A 151 -11.61 11.16 -14.71
CA PHE A 151 -12.92 11.70 -15.08
C PHE A 151 -12.90 12.46 -16.41
N CYS A 152 -12.11 11.99 -17.38
CA CYS A 152 -11.97 12.63 -18.70
C CYS A 152 -11.77 14.15 -18.55
N ILE A 153 -10.80 14.52 -17.71
CA ILE A 153 -10.45 15.91 -17.38
C ILE A 153 -10.37 16.81 -18.62
N ASP A 154 -9.88 16.28 -19.72
CA ASP A 154 -9.80 16.92 -21.03
C ASP A 154 -11.19 17.28 -21.62
N ARG A 155 -12.17 16.38 -21.52
CA ARG A 155 -13.58 16.67 -21.89
C ARG A 155 -14.21 17.71 -20.98
N VAL A 156 -13.99 17.58 -19.67
CA VAL A 156 -14.56 18.50 -18.68
C VAL A 156 -14.00 19.91 -18.90
N ASP A 157 -12.68 20.05 -18.99
CA ASP A 157 -12.03 21.35 -19.17
C ASP A 157 -12.40 21.98 -20.52
N SER A 158 -12.28 21.26 -21.65
CA SER A 158 -12.66 21.79 -22.97
C SER A 158 -14.15 22.11 -23.09
N GLY A 159 -15.02 21.32 -22.45
CA GLY A 159 -16.46 21.57 -22.43
C GLY A 159 -16.80 22.85 -21.67
N LEU A 160 -16.18 23.07 -20.51
CA LEU A 160 -16.34 24.31 -19.73
C LEU A 160 -15.83 25.53 -20.53
N GLU A 161 -14.70 25.42 -21.21
CA GLU A 161 -14.18 26.48 -22.10
C GLU A 161 -15.15 26.81 -23.25
N ALA A 162 -15.87 25.81 -23.75
CA ALA A 162 -16.90 25.96 -24.77
C ALA A 162 -18.27 26.43 -24.22
N GLY A 163 -18.39 26.67 -22.91
CA GLY A 163 -19.65 27.06 -22.26
C GLY A 163 -20.66 25.92 -22.11
N LEU A 164 -20.22 24.67 -22.24
CA LEU A 164 -21.03 23.48 -22.00
C LEU A 164 -21.04 23.12 -20.52
N THR A 165 -22.07 22.40 -20.09
CA THR A 165 -22.28 21.95 -18.71
C THR A 165 -21.93 20.46 -18.56
N PRO A 166 -20.80 20.10 -17.93
CA PRO A 166 -20.47 18.70 -17.65
C PRO A 166 -21.54 18.01 -16.80
N GLY A 167 -22.00 16.85 -17.26
CA GLY A 167 -23.12 16.10 -16.66
C GLY A 167 -24.45 16.26 -17.39
N LEU A 168 -24.62 17.33 -18.16
CA LEU A 168 -25.78 17.56 -19.01
C LEU A 168 -25.41 17.42 -20.49
N ASP A 169 -24.36 18.14 -20.91
CA ASP A 169 -23.89 18.11 -22.28
C ASP A 169 -22.97 16.90 -22.51
N PRO A 170 -23.33 15.96 -23.41
CA PRO A 170 -22.55 14.74 -23.61
C PRO A 170 -21.10 14.98 -23.99
N GLU A 171 -20.82 16.05 -24.74
CA GLU A 171 -19.47 16.43 -25.19
C GLU A 171 -18.54 16.81 -24.03
N ALA A 172 -19.06 17.53 -23.02
CA ALA A 172 -18.35 17.92 -21.81
C ALA A 172 -18.34 16.84 -20.70
N THR A 173 -19.19 15.83 -20.83
CA THR A 173 -19.38 14.78 -19.82
C THR A 173 -18.37 13.64 -20.01
N PRO A 174 -17.84 13.02 -18.93
CA PRO A 174 -16.91 11.90 -19.07
C PRO A 174 -17.48 10.77 -19.93
N ALA A 175 -16.65 10.21 -20.82
CA ALA A 175 -17.08 9.25 -21.85
C ALA A 175 -17.86 8.06 -21.30
N CYS A 176 -17.48 7.56 -20.11
CA CYS A 176 -18.16 6.45 -19.46
C CYS A 176 -19.60 6.77 -18.99
N SER A 177 -19.88 8.02 -18.63
CA SER A 177 -21.23 8.49 -18.26
C SER A 177 -22.05 8.81 -19.51
N ALA A 178 -21.47 9.55 -20.46
CA ALA A 178 -22.13 9.92 -21.72
C ALA A 178 -22.55 8.70 -22.56
N ALA A 179 -21.77 7.61 -22.54
CA ALA A 179 -22.07 6.39 -23.29
C ALA A 179 -22.94 5.37 -22.53
N CYS A 180 -23.39 5.67 -21.31
CA CYS A 180 -24.11 4.70 -20.48
C CYS A 180 -25.54 4.46 -21.00
N ILE A 181 -25.75 3.38 -21.74
CA ILE A 181 -27.06 3.03 -22.33
C ILE A 181 -28.19 2.84 -21.31
N ALA A 182 -27.84 2.50 -20.07
CA ALA A 182 -28.80 2.30 -18.98
C ALA A 182 -29.03 3.57 -18.14
N SER A 183 -28.35 4.68 -18.45
CA SER A 183 -28.34 5.89 -17.62
C SER A 183 -28.06 5.57 -16.15
N ALA A 184 -27.13 4.65 -15.92
CA ALA A 184 -26.72 4.18 -14.60
C ALA A 184 -25.56 5.01 -14.01
N ILE A 185 -24.82 5.73 -14.85
CA ILE A 185 -23.68 6.56 -14.43
C ILE A 185 -24.03 8.01 -14.74
N THR A 186 -24.20 8.82 -13.70
CA THR A 186 -24.45 10.26 -13.81
C THR A 186 -23.24 10.99 -13.25
N PHE A 187 -22.74 11.97 -13.99
CA PHE A 187 -21.65 12.85 -13.59
C PHE A 187 -22.19 14.27 -13.38
N GLY A 188 -21.57 15.03 -12.47
CA GLY A 188 -21.95 16.42 -12.22
C GLY A 188 -21.22 16.99 -11.02
N ASP A 189 -21.72 18.14 -10.58
CA ASP A 189 -21.12 18.96 -9.54
C ASP A 189 -21.85 18.79 -8.18
N TYR A 190 -21.17 18.26 -7.17
CA TYR A 190 -21.74 18.10 -5.83
C TYR A 190 -21.82 19.38 -5.00
N ASN A 191 -21.14 20.46 -5.40
CA ASN A 191 -21.26 21.76 -4.72
C ASN A 191 -22.47 22.55 -5.22
N ASP A 192 -23.01 22.22 -6.40
CA ASP A 192 -24.29 22.74 -6.87
C ASP A 192 -25.43 21.83 -6.35
N PRO A 193 -26.29 22.32 -5.43
CA PRO A 193 -27.39 21.54 -4.86
C PRO A 193 -28.49 21.20 -5.88
N ASP A 194 -28.53 21.92 -7.00
CA ASP A 194 -29.49 21.75 -8.08
C ASP A 194 -28.93 20.88 -9.22
N SER A 195 -27.67 20.44 -9.13
CA SER A 195 -27.08 19.54 -10.13
C SER A 195 -27.75 18.17 -10.15
N ASN A 196 -27.71 17.52 -11.31
CA ASN A 196 -28.23 16.17 -11.51
C ASN A 196 -27.74 15.15 -10.45
N VAL A 197 -26.45 15.16 -10.09
CA VAL A 197 -25.87 14.23 -9.11
C VAL A 197 -26.25 14.59 -7.67
N SER A 198 -26.33 15.88 -7.34
CA SER A 198 -26.72 16.34 -6.00
C SER A 198 -28.16 15.96 -5.69
N GLN A 199 -29.08 16.20 -6.63
CA GLN A 199 -30.48 15.80 -6.49
C GLN A 199 -30.59 14.27 -6.37
N LEU A 200 -29.94 13.51 -7.27
CA LEU A 200 -30.00 12.05 -7.25
C LEU A 200 -29.57 11.44 -5.91
N VAL A 201 -28.49 11.93 -5.32
CA VAL A 201 -27.94 11.41 -4.05
C VAL A 201 -28.73 11.88 -2.84
N ARG A 202 -29.28 13.10 -2.88
CA ARG A 202 -30.13 13.62 -1.80
C ARG A 202 -31.45 12.86 -1.73
N ASP A 203 -32.03 12.58 -2.90
CA ASP A 203 -33.38 12.06 -3.02
C ASP A 203 -33.42 10.51 -2.98
N ASN A 204 -32.27 9.84 -3.03
CA ASN A 204 -32.17 8.38 -3.00
C ASN A 204 -31.11 7.90 -1.99
N PRO A 205 -31.36 6.78 -1.28
CA PRO A 205 -30.33 6.13 -0.50
C PRO A 205 -29.09 5.76 -1.33
N ALA A 206 -27.94 6.15 -0.80
CA ALA A 206 -26.64 5.92 -1.42
C ALA A 206 -25.64 5.39 -0.39
N PHE A 207 -24.59 4.72 -0.87
CA PHE A 207 -23.45 4.34 -0.04
C PHE A 207 -22.12 4.73 -0.72
N GLN A 208 -21.07 4.82 0.09
CA GLN A 208 -19.69 4.93 -0.37
C GLN A 208 -18.96 3.61 -0.12
N MET A 209 -18.06 3.23 -1.03
CA MET A 209 -17.21 2.05 -0.81
C MET A 209 -16.17 2.34 0.27
N HIS A 210 -15.97 1.38 1.19
CA HIS A 210 -14.93 1.42 2.23
C HIS A 210 -14.95 2.71 3.07
N GLU A 211 -16.15 3.14 3.47
CA GLU A 211 -16.38 4.37 4.24
C GLU A 211 -15.55 4.41 5.53
N GLU A 212 -15.31 3.24 6.15
CA GLU A 212 -14.51 3.10 7.37
C GLU A 212 -13.05 3.55 7.22
N LEU A 213 -12.55 3.72 5.99
CA LEU A 213 -11.20 4.19 5.73
C LEU A 213 -11.06 5.73 5.73
N GLY A 214 -12.17 6.45 5.82
CA GLY A 214 -12.20 7.92 5.87
C GLY A 214 -11.51 8.56 4.66
N THR A 215 -11.79 8.05 3.45
CA THR A 215 -11.26 8.63 2.20
C THR A 215 -12.27 9.57 1.51
N ASP A 216 -13.55 9.53 1.91
CA ASP A 216 -14.66 10.27 1.31
C ASP A 216 -14.71 10.19 -0.24
N PRO A 217 -15.06 9.02 -0.80
CA PRO A 217 -15.23 8.80 -2.24
C PRO A 217 -16.23 9.76 -2.92
N GLN A 218 -15.84 10.33 -4.06
CA GLN A 218 -16.73 11.19 -4.86
C GLN A 218 -17.52 10.41 -5.93
N ILE A 219 -17.54 9.08 -5.81
CA ILE A 219 -18.54 8.24 -6.46
C ILE A 219 -19.46 7.69 -5.37
N LYS A 220 -20.75 7.97 -5.50
CA LYS A 220 -21.79 7.52 -4.58
C LYS A 220 -22.66 6.50 -5.30
N TYR A 221 -22.95 5.38 -4.65
CA TYR A 221 -23.65 4.25 -5.25
C TYR A 221 -25.11 4.22 -4.81
N LEU A 222 -26.04 4.39 -5.75
CA LEU A 222 -27.48 4.33 -5.50
C LEU A 222 -27.96 2.88 -5.56
N TYR A 223 -28.88 2.51 -4.68
CA TYR A 223 -29.34 1.12 -4.54
C TYR A 223 -30.86 0.96 -4.40
N THR A 224 -31.66 1.95 -4.81
CA THR A 224 -33.11 1.98 -4.48
C THR A 224 -34.13 2.14 -5.60
N THR A 225 -33.79 2.26 -6.89
CA THR A 225 -34.83 2.64 -7.89
C THR A 225 -34.97 1.79 -9.16
N PRO A 226 -36.22 1.54 -9.66
CA PRO A 226 -37.54 1.74 -9.04
C PRO A 226 -38.22 0.44 -8.55
N ALA A 227 -37.59 -0.73 -8.65
CA ALA A 227 -38.28 -2.01 -8.41
C ALA A 227 -37.75 -2.85 -7.24
N VAL A 228 -36.61 -2.49 -6.65
CA VAL A 228 -35.94 -3.35 -5.67
C VAL A 228 -35.16 -2.52 -4.64
N PRO A 229 -35.60 -2.49 -3.38
CA PRO A 229 -34.75 -2.05 -2.28
C PRO A 229 -33.57 -3.03 -2.13
N GLY A 230 -32.34 -2.53 -2.08
CA GLY A 230 -31.21 -3.36 -1.65
C GLY A 230 -31.38 -3.85 -0.21
N ARG A 231 -30.81 -5.02 0.11
CA ARG A 231 -30.70 -5.56 1.48
C ARG A 231 -29.37 -5.26 2.12
N GLU A 232 -29.36 -5.42 3.44
CA GLU A 232 -28.13 -5.65 4.18
C GLU A 232 -27.46 -6.98 3.77
N PRO A 233 -26.12 -7.04 3.78
CA PRO A 233 -25.40 -8.30 3.67
C PRO A 233 -25.73 -9.20 4.87
N GLU A 234 -25.86 -10.50 4.61
CA GLU A 234 -26.11 -11.51 5.63
C GLU A 234 -24.81 -12.21 6.03
N ALA A 235 -24.87 -13.05 7.08
CA ALA A 235 -23.71 -13.79 7.58
C ALA A 235 -23.02 -14.61 6.49
N ALA A 236 -23.77 -15.18 5.55
CA ALA A 236 -23.23 -15.94 4.42
C ALA A 236 -22.43 -15.07 3.43
N ASP A 237 -22.86 -13.82 3.19
CA ASP A 237 -22.15 -12.90 2.28
C ASP A 237 -20.80 -12.45 2.87
N LEU A 238 -20.70 -12.47 4.21
CA LEU A 238 -19.53 -12.02 4.98
C LEU A 238 -18.69 -13.18 5.52
N ALA A 239 -19.05 -14.43 5.20
CA ALA A 239 -18.35 -15.62 5.68
C ALA A 239 -16.90 -15.65 5.19
N ASP A 240 -15.98 -16.12 6.04
CA ASP A 240 -14.55 -16.21 5.72
C ASP A 240 -14.30 -17.08 4.48
N GLU A 241 -15.07 -18.15 4.31
CA GLU A 241 -15.03 -19.02 3.13
C GLU A 241 -15.33 -18.22 1.85
N ARG A 242 -16.37 -17.37 1.89
CA ARG A 242 -16.79 -16.55 0.74
C ARG A 242 -15.82 -15.41 0.45
N LEU A 243 -15.26 -14.81 1.50
CA LEU A 243 -14.24 -13.75 1.40
C LEU A 243 -12.84 -14.29 1.09
N ALA A 244 -12.66 -15.60 1.08
CA ALA A 244 -11.45 -16.29 0.64
C ALA A 244 -11.57 -16.92 -0.75
N ASP A 245 -12.75 -16.91 -1.36
CA ASP A 245 -12.98 -17.49 -2.68
C ASP A 245 -12.36 -16.60 -3.78
N PRO A 246 -11.34 -17.07 -4.52
CA PRO A 246 -10.77 -16.31 -5.63
C PRO A 246 -11.74 -16.11 -6.81
N ALA A 247 -12.80 -16.91 -6.91
CA ALA A 247 -13.86 -16.71 -7.90
C ALA A 247 -14.81 -15.57 -7.52
N ASN A 248 -14.84 -15.14 -6.25
CA ASN A 248 -15.62 -13.99 -5.82
C ASN A 248 -14.89 -12.70 -6.21
N PRO A 249 -15.42 -11.92 -7.17
CA PRO A 249 -14.71 -10.77 -7.70
C PRO A 249 -14.75 -9.54 -6.79
N LEU A 250 -15.49 -9.60 -5.67
CA LEU A 250 -15.40 -8.61 -4.60
C LEU A 250 -14.16 -8.81 -3.71
N VAL A 251 -13.54 -10.00 -3.75
CA VAL A 251 -12.35 -10.31 -2.95
C VAL A 251 -11.12 -9.65 -3.59
N GLY A 252 -10.34 -8.95 -2.76
CA GLY A 252 -9.11 -8.33 -3.22
C GLY A 252 -8.03 -9.37 -3.57
N THR A 253 -7.36 -9.17 -4.70
CA THR A 253 -6.27 -10.04 -5.12
C THR A 253 -4.96 -9.65 -4.45
N LEU A 254 -3.93 -10.49 -4.59
CA LEU A 254 -2.58 -10.14 -4.17
C LEU A 254 -2.09 -8.95 -5.01
N GLN A 255 -1.61 -7.89 -4.38
CA GLN A 255 -1.10 -6.73 -5.11
C GLN A 255 0.12 -7.11 -5.98
N PRO A 256 0.16 -6.72 -7.27
CA PRO A 256 1.27 -7.07 -8.18
C PRO A 256 2.41 -6.04 -8.21
N PHE A 257 2.25 -4.92 -7.51
CA PHE A 257 3.07 -3.73 -7.67
C PHE A 257 4.38 -3.78 -6.90
N TRP A 258 4.40 -4.31 -5.69
CA TRP A 258 5.56 -4.41 -4.81
C TRP A 258 5.89 -5.88 -4.56
N ASP A 259 6.83 -6.40 -5.33
CA ASP A 259 7.28 -7.79 -5.24
C ASP A 259 8.48 -7.93 -4.30
N TRP A 260 9.23 -9.02 -4.44
CA TRP A 260 10.42 -9.29 -3.66
C TRP A 260 11.46 -8.17 -3.74
N ARG A 261 11.56 -7.43 -4.86
CA ARG A 261 12.51 -6.32 -5.03
C ARG A 261 12.18 -5.16 -4.11
N ALA A 262 10.88 -4.86 -3.94
CA ALA A 262 10.45 -3.87 -2.98
C ALA A 262 10.74 -4.36 -1.55
N ALA A 263 10.44 -5.63 -1.25
CA ALA A 263 10.67 -6.22 0.07
C ALA A 263 12.13 -6.11 0.55
N MET A 264 13.11 -6.12 -0.37
CA MET A 264 14.53 -5.97 -0.04
C MET A 264 14.86 -4.69 0.73
N ASN A 265 14.10 -3.61 0.52
CA ASN A 265 14.29 -2.38 1.30
C ASN A 265 14.07 -2.64 2.78
N TRP A 266 12.94 -3.25 3.15
CA TRP A 266 12.64 -3.55 4.56
C TRP A 266 13.56 -4.63 5.13
N MET A 267 13.95 -5.62 4.32
CA MET A 267 14.87 -6.68 4.72
C MET A 267 16.25 -6.11 5.06
N PHE A 268 16.98 -5.61 4.07
CA PHE A 268 18.36 -5.14 4.27
C PHE A 268 18.44 -3.78 4.94
N GLY A 269 17.50 -2.88 4.60
CA GLY A 269 17.42 -1.57 5.24
C GLY A 269 17.06 -1.67 6.72
N GLY A 270 16.20 -2.63 7.11
CA GLY A 270 15.88 -2.87 8.50
C GLY A 270 17.06 -3.44 9.31
N VAL A 271 17.73 -4.48 8.77
CA VAL A 271 18.94 -5.07 9.38
C VAL A 271 20.04 -4.01 9.51
N GLY A 272 20.33 -3.30 8.41
CA GLY A 272 21.36 -2.27 8.36
C GLY A 272 21.11 -1.14 9.35
N SER A 273 19.89 -0.60 9.38
CA SER A 273 19.53 0.49 10.27
C SER A 273 19.62 0.11 11.75
N GLY A 274 19.09 -1.08 12.09
CA GLY A 274 19.20 -1.61 13.44
C GLY A 274 20.66 -1.83 13.84
N PHE A 275 21.50 -2.31 12.93
CA PHE A 275 22.91 -2.59 13.20
C PHE A 275 23.71 -1.31 13.48
N VAL A 276 23.54 -0.27 12.66
CA VAL A 276 24.15 1.06 12.89
C VAL A 276 23.78 1.57 14.27
N PHE A 277 22.49 1.53 14.61
CA PHE A 277 21.99 2.03 15.90
C PHE A 277 22.49 1.18 17.07
N ALA A 278 22.50 -0.15 16.95
CA ALA A 278 22.98 -1.07 17.96
C ALA A 278 24.49 -0.90 18.21
N ALA A 279 25.29 -0.73 17.15
CA ALA A 279 26.72 -0.45 17.25
C ALA A 279 26.99 0.88 17.96
N TRP A 280 26.22 1.92 17.65
CA TRP A 280 26.32 3.20 18.36
C TRP A 280 25.94 3.08 19.83
N LEU A 281 24.85 2.38 20.18
CA LEU A 281 24.48 2.16 21.58
C LEU A 281 25.55 1.38 22.36
N ALA A 282 26.17 0.40 21.72
CA ALA A 282 27.25 -0.37 22.32
C ALA A 282 28.50 0.48 22.62
N SER A 283 28.70 1.61 21.93
CA SER A 283 29.81 2.55 22.22
C SER A 283 29.76 3.13 23.63
N PHE A 284 28.57 3.27 24.23
CA PHE A 284 28.42 3.79 25.59
C PHE A 284 28.83 2.78 26.68
N ALA A 285 28.95 1.50 26.34
CA ALA A 285 29.41 0.47 27.26
C ALA A 285 30.95 0.31 27.25
N VAL A 286 31.64 1.07 26.39
CA VAL A 286 33.08 0.98 26.16
C VAL A 286 33.85 1.85 27.16
N PRO A 287 34.86 1.31 27.87
CA PRO A 287 35.75 2.08 28.73
C PRO A 287 36.50 3.19 27.96
N ALA A 288 36.83 4.28 28.64
CA ALA A 288 37.48 5.44 28.04
C ALA A 288 38.81 5.09 27.36
N GLU A 289 39.53 4.10 27.89
CA GLU A 289 40.83 3.64 27.40
C GLU A 289 40.73 2.95 26.03
N ALA A 290 39.57 2.37 25.69
CA ALA A 290 39.32 1.67 24.43
C ALA A 290 38.46 2.46 23.44
N ALA A 291 38.12 3.72 23.78
CA ALA A 291 37.20 4.54 23.00
C ALA A 291 37.72 4.84 21.58
N ALA A 292 39.03 5.06 21.42
CA ALA A 292 39.64 5.34 20.11
C ALA A 292 39.55 4.14 19.16
N GLU A 293 39.89 2.95 19.66
CA GLU A 293 39.84 1.71 18.90
C GLU A 293 38.41 1.33 18.52
N TYR A 294 37.48 1.49 19.47
CA TYR A 294 36.07 1.26 19.22
C TYR A 294 35.48 2.28 18.24
N GLY A 295 35.96 3.53 18.24
CA GLY A 295 35.55 4.56 17.28
C GLY A 295 35.79 4.14 15.82
N LEU A 296 36.96 3.53 15.56
CA LEU A 296 37.29 3.00 14.24
C LEU A 296 36.36 1.82 13.87
N TRP A 297 36.13 0.89 14.81
CA TRP A 297 35.21 -0.23 14.61
C TRP A 297 33.78 0.25 14.36
N LEU A 298 33.32 1.24 15.12
CA LEU A 298 32.00 1.85 14.96
C LEU A 298 31.87 2.46 13.56
N SER A 299 32.87 3.22 13.10
CA SER A 299 32.87 3.78 11.74
C SER A 299 32.77 2.69 10.67
N ALA A 300 33.48 1.57 10.85
CA ALA A 300 33.40 0.42 9.95
C ALA A 300 32.02 -0.27 10.00
N ALA A 301 31.44 -0.41 11.19
CA ALA A 301 30.08 -0.94 11.37
C ALA A 301 29.03 -0.04 10.71
N GLN A 302 29.18 1.29 10.85
CA GLN A 302 28.30 2.27 10.20
C GLN A 302 28.40 2.21 8.67
N PHE A 303 29.61 2.04 8.13
CA PHE A 303 29.83 1.83 6.71
C PHE A 303 29.21 0.51 6.20
N ALA A 304 29.38 -0.58 6.94
CA ALA A 304 28.76 -1.86 6.61
C ALA A 304 27.22 -1.78 6.63
N GLY A 305 26.66 -1.10 7.64
CA GLY A 305 25.23 -0.79 7.72
C GLY A 305 24.74 0.04 6.53
N ALA A 306 25.52 1.02 6.08
CA ALA A 306 25.24 1.79 4.88
C ALA A 306 25.22 0.91 3.62
N GLY A 307 26.15 -0.04 3.50
CA GLY A 307 26.16 -1.04 2.43
C GLY A 307 24.87 -1.87 2.40
N LEU A 308 24.38 -2.35 3.54
CA LEU A 308 23.12 -3.08 3.63
C LEU A 308 21.93 -2.22 3.20
N MET A 309 21.84 -0.98 3.69
CA MET A 309 20.78 -0.05 3.28
C MET A 309 20.82 0.23 1.77
N ALA A 310 22.01 0.43 1.20
CA ALA A 310 22.20 0.65 -0.23
C ALA A 310 21.73 -0.55 -1.08
N ILE A 311 21.99 -1.79 -0.64
CA ILE A 311 21.48 -3.01 -1.29
C ILE A 311 19.94 -2.99 -1.33
N GLY A 312 19.30 -2.69 -0.20
CA GLY A 312 17.84 -2.61 -0.13
C GLY A 312 17.26 -1.57 -1.09
N LEU A 313 17.81 -0.36 -1.10
CA LEU A 313 17.37 0.73 -1.99
C LEU A 313 17.67 0.45 -3.46
N PHE A 314 18.76 -0.25 -3.77
CA PHE A 314 19.10 -0.64 -5.14
C PHE A 314 18.03 -1.55 -5.76
N PHE A 315 17.51 -2.53 -5.02
CA PHE A 315 16.43 -3.37 -5.52
C PHE A 315 15.12 -2.59 -5.74
N VAL A 316 14.82 -1.60 -4.90
CA VAL A 316 13.71 -0.67 -5.15
C VAL A 316 13.92 0.10 -6.45
N PHE A 317 15.14 0.59 -6.70
CA PHE A 317 15.48 1.28 -7.95
C PHE A 317 15.23 0.40 -9.19
N LEU A 318 15.52 -0.90 -9.12
CA LEU A 318 15.22 -1.84 -10.21
C LEU A 318 13.72 -1.96 -10.52
N LYS A 319 12.86 -1.74 -9.52
CA LYS A 319 11.40 -1.82 -9.65
C LYS A 319 10.77 -0.53 -10.20
N ILE A 320 11.43 0.62 -10.10
CA ILE A 320 10.94 1.89 -10.64
C ILE A 320 10.75 1.79 -12.15
N GLY A 321 9.58 2.22 -12.64
CA GLY A 321 9.25 2.20 -14.06
C GLY A 321 10.13 3.15 -14.90
N ARG A 322 10.20 4.43 -14.53
CA ARG A 322 11.04 5.45 -15.19
C ARG A 322 12.28 5.76 -14.35
N LYS A 323 13.25 4.84 -14.37
CA LYS A 323 14.44 4.86 -13.50
C LYS A 323 15.21 6.17 -13.55
N MET A 324 15.42 6.76 -14.73
CA MET A 324 16.17 8.03 -14.87
C MET A 324 15.51 9.23 -14.20
N ARG A 325 14.23 9.13 -13.82
CA ARG A 325 13.49 10.18 -13.12
C ARG A 325 13.58 10.03 -11.59
N PHE A 326 14.34 9.07 -11.06
CA PHE A 326 14.40 8.77 -9.61
C PHE A 326 14.72 10.00 -8.75
N TRP A 327 15.54 10.93 -9.24
CA TRP A 327 15.91 12.16 -8.54
C TRP A 327 14.69 13.00 -8.15
N ARG A 328 13.57 12.91 -8.90
CA ARG A 328 12.32 13.62 -8.60
C ARG A 328 11.65 13.15 -7.31
N ALA A 329 12.06 12.03 -6.73
CA ALA A 329 11.53 11.52 -5.47
C ALA A 329 11.90 12.38 -4.24
N VAL A 330 12.80 13.35 -4.40
CA VAL A 330 13.23 14.27 -3.31
C VAL A 330 12.31 15.49 -3.15
N SER A 331 11.25 15.62 -3.95
CA SER A 331 10.49 16.87 -4.07
C SER A 331 9.37 17.08 -3.05
N ARG A 332 8.92 16.04 -2.33
CA ARG A 332 7.72 16.11 -1.43
C ARG A 332 7.94 15.61 0.00
N PRO A 333 8.95 16.12 0.75
CA PRO A 333 9.23 15.67 2.13
C PRO A 333 8.08 15.94 3.11
N GLN A 334 7.27 16.97 2.87
CA GLN A 334 6.16 17.37 3.72
C GLN A 334 5.06 16.31 3.81
N THR A 335 4.81 15.54 2.74
CA THR A 335 3.72 14.55 2.72
C THR A 335 4.20 13.11 2.58
N SER A 336 5.25 12.85 1.79
CA SER A 336 5.66 11.48 1.44
C SER A 336 6.76 10.95 2.36
N TRP A 337 6.49 9.80 2.99
CA TRP A 337 7.49 9.09 3.79
C TRP A 337 8.63 8.49 2.97
N MET A 338 8.40 8.19 1.68
CA MET A 338 9.46 7.76 0.77
C MET A 338 10.42 8.91 0.46
N THR A 339 9.93 10.15 0.36
CA THR A 339 10.81 11.32 0.25
C THR A 339 11.59 11.54 1.55
N ARG A 340 10.95 11.43 2.71
CA ARG A 340 11.63 11.55 4.02
C ARG A 340 12.74 10.52 4.17
N GLU A 341 12.49 9.27 3.74
CA GLU A 341 13.49 8.21 3.71
C GLU A 341 14.75 8.65 2.94
N LEU A 342 14.61 9.23 1.75
CA LEU A 342 15.75 9.71 0.94
C LEU A 342 16.54 10.84 1.62
N TYR A 343 15.85 11.76 2.31
CA TYR A 343 16.52 12.84 3.05
C TYR A 343 17.32 12.28 4.22
N VAL A 344 16.72 11.32 4.93
CA VAL A 344 17.40 10.63 6.03
C VAL A 344 18.61 9.84 5.52
N VAL A 345 18.53 9.18 4.36
CA VAL A 345 19.67 8.52 3.70
C VAL A 345 20.78 9.51 3.37
N ALA A 346 20.44 10.70 2.86
CA ALA A 346 21.43 11.73 2.54
C ALA A 346 22.18 12.21 3.79
N VAL A 347 21.45 12.53 4.87
CA VAL A 347 22.03 12.90 6.17
C VAL A 347 22.89 11.77 6.72
N PHE A 348 22.38 10.54 6.68
CA PHE A 348 23.09 9.34 7.11
C PHE A 348 24.40 9.14 6.34
N GLY A 349 24.38 9.20 5.01
CA GLY A 349 25.57 9.00 4.18
C GLY A 349 26.66 10.05 4.46
N ILE A 350 26.28 11.31 4.58
CA ILE A 350 27.21 12.40 4.94
C ILE A 350 27.80 12.15 6.34
N ALA A 351 26.96 11.79 7.32
CA ALA A 351 27.38 11.53 8.68
C ALA A 351 28.33 10.32 8.79
N VAL A 352 28.11 9.26 8.02
CA VAL A 352 29.02 8.10 7.93
C VAL A 352 30.38 8.52 7.36
N LEU A 353 30.40 9.27 6.26
CA LEU A 353 31.66 9.74 5.65
C LEU A 353 32.45 10.64 6.60
N LEU A 354 31.77 11.57 7.28
CA LEU A 354 32.39 12.42 8.29
C LEU A 354 32.89 11.60 9.49
N GLY A 355 32.12 10.62 9.94
CA GLY A 355 32.50 9.70 11.02
C GLY A 355 33.79 8.96 10.68
N ILE A 356 33.90 8.43 9.45
CA ILE A 356 35.12 7.77 8.96
C ILE A 356 36.30 8.76 8.92
N ALA A 357 36.10 9.95 8.34
CA ALA A 357 37.18 10.91 8.11
C ALA A 357 37.69 11.59 9.40
N THR A 358 36.81 11.84 10.37
CA THR A 358 37.12 12.67 11.56
C THR A 358 37.14 11.88 12.86
N GLN A 359 36.54 10.69 12.90
CA GLN A 359 36.29 9.92 14.13
C GLN A 359 35.51 10.73 15.20
N HIS A 360 34.77 11.76 14.79
CA HIS A 360 34.05 12.64 15.71
C HIS A 360 32.73 12.00 16.18
N SER A 361 32.53 11.93 17.50
CA SER A 361 31.37 11.28 18.13
C SER A 361 30.02 11.87 17.70
N ALA A 362 29.96 13.19 17.46
CA ALA A 362 28.76 13.85 16.93
C ALA A 362 28.36 13.31 15.55
N ALA A 363 29.31 13.12 14.62
CA ALA A 363 29.01 12.57 13.30
C ALA A 363 28.48 11.13 13.40
N GLN A 364 29.11 10.31 14.24
CA GLN A 364 28.67 8.94 14.51
C GLN A 364 27.27 8.89 15.15
N THR A 365 26.95 9.84 16.03
CA THR A 365 25.62 9.97 16.64
C THR A 365 24.57 10.37 15.61
N VAL A 366 24.86 11.35 14.74
CA VAL A 366 23.97 11.73 13.65
C VAL A 366 23.71 10.56 12.71
N ALA A 367 24.74 9.77 12.38
CA ALA A 367 24.58 8.56 11.57
C ALA A 367 23.63 7.53 12.24
N ALA A 368 23.78 7.30 13.55
CA ALA A 368 22.92 6.36 14.28
C ALA A 368 21.46 6.82 14.36
N LEU A 369 21.23 8.10 14.66
CA LEU A 369 19.88 8.67 14.72
C LEU A 369 19.22 8.72 13.32
N ALA A 370 19.99 9.02 12.28
CA ALA A 370 19.50 8.96 10.90
C ALA A 370 19.15 7.52 10.50
N ALA A 371 19.95 6.52 10.85
CA ALA A 371 19.60 5.12 10.62
C ALA A 371 18.29 4.72 11.31
N LEU A 372 18.06 5.15 12.55
CA LEU A 372 16.78 4.93 13.23
C LEU A 372 15.62 5.67 12.52
N GLY A 373 15.86 6.89 12.06
CA GLY A 373 14.93 7.66 11.23
C GLY A 373 14.56 6.95 9.93
N PHE A 374 15.51 6.25 9.31
CA PHE A 374 15.29 5.47 8.10
C PHE A 374 14.36 4.29 8.40
N LEU A 375 14.64 3.54 9.47
CA LEU A 375 13.77 2.45 9.92
C LEU A 375 12.34 2.93 10.24
N ALA A 376 12.21 4.11 10.87
CA ALA A 376 10.91 4.74 11.10
C ALA A 376 10.19 5.13 9.80
N CYS A 377 10.93 5.63 8.80
CA CYS A 377 10.35 5.91 7.49
C CYS A 377 9.83 4.63 6.82
N GLN A 378 10.59 3.53 6.84
CA GLN A 378 10.17 2.23 6.28
C GLN A 378 8.89 1.70 6.93
N ALA A 379 8.79 1.81 8.25
CA ALA A 379 7.59 1.46 9.02
C ALA A 379 6.37 2.28 8.57
N MET A 380 6.55 3.59 8.39
CA MET A 380 5.47 4.49 7.97
C MET A 380 5.11 4.36 6.49
N ILE A 381 6.07 4.04 5.61
CA ILE A 381 5.80 3.78 4.19
C ILE A 381 4.76 2.66 4.06
N LEU A 382 4.98 1.56 4.78
CA LEU A 382 4.07 0.42 4.77
C LEU A 382 2.71 0.78 5.39
N TYR A 383 2.71 1.42 6.56
CA TYR A 383 1.47 1.80 7.26
C TYR A 383 0.58 2.79 6.50
N ARG A 384 1.19 3.72 5.76
CA ARG A 384 0.46 4.72 4.95
C ARG A 384 -0.09 4.16 3.64
N ALA A 385 0.29 2.94 3.24
CA ALA A 385 -0.33 2.23 2.11
C ALA A 385 -1.71 1.69 2.50
N ARG A 386 -2.71 2.59 2.63
CA ARG A 386 -4.07 2.26 3.08
C ARG A 386 -4.77 1.21 2.21
N GLY A 387 -4.32 0.90 1.00
CA GLY A 387 -4.96 -0.08 0.13
C GLY A 387 -4.74 -1.54 0.54
N ILE A 388 -3.75 -1.81 1.40
CA ILE A 388 -3.40 -3.16 1.86
C ILE A 388 -3.72 -3.31 3.35
N PRO A 389 -4.78 -4.07 3.72
CA PRO A 389 -5.21 -4.19 5.12
C PRO A 389 -4.14 -4.69 6.07
N ALA A 390 -3.33 -5.67 5.64
CA ALA A 390 -2.23 -6.21 6.44
C ALA A 390 -1.21 -5.12 6.82
N TRP A 391 -0.96 -4.16 5.94
CA TRP A 391 0.07 -3.13 6.11
C TRP A 391 -0.40 -1.95 6.95
N ARG A 392 -1.66 -1.54 6.82
CA ARG A 392 -2.24 -0.40 7.54
C ARG A 392 -2.66 -0.71 8.98
N HIS A 393 -2.42 -1.92 9.48
CA HIS A 393 -2.74 -2.28 10.85
C HIS A 393 -1.91 -1.44 11.83
N ARG A 394 -2.52 -0.96 12.92
CA ARG A 394 -1.88 -0.04 13.91
C ARG A 394 -0.56 -0.56 14.53
N LEU A 395 -0.38 -1.88 14.60
CA LEU A 395 0.84 -2.51 15.12
C LEU A 395 1.96 -2.64 14.08
N MET A 396 1.67 -2.44 12.79
CA MET A 396 2.65 -2.63 11.73
C MET A 396 3.91 -1.76 11.89
N PRO A 397 3.81 -0.45 12.21
CA PRO A 397 5.01 0.36 12.40
C PRO A 397 5.92 -0.18 13.51
N TRP A 398 5.32 -0.55 14.64
CA TRP A 398 6.04 -1.06 15.80
C TRP A 398 6.71 -2.40 15.52
N MET A 399 6.05 -3.28 14.75
CA MET A 399 6.62 -4.56 14.35
C MET A 399 7.81 -4.41 13.39
N ILE A 400 7.75 -3.47 12.45
CA ILE A 400 8.87 -3.19 11.55
C ILE A 400 10.06 -2.66 12.35
N VAL A 401 9.83 -1.71 13.25
CA VAL A 401 10.87 -1.13 14.11
C VAL A 401 11.45 -2.18 15.06
N SER A 402 10.62 -2.93 15.78
CA SER A 402 11.10 -3.93 16.75
C SER A 402 11.91 -5.03 16.07
N THR A 403 11.47 -5.47 14.89
CA THR A 403 12.18 -6.51 14.14
C THR A 403 13.48 -5.98 13.56
N GLY A 404 13.51 -4.77 12.99
CA GLY A 404 14.76 -4.15 12.50
C GLY A 404 15.79 -3.97 13.62
N LEU A 405 15.36 -3.52 14.80
CA LEU A 405 16.23 -3.45 15.97
C LEU A 405 16.71 -4.83 16.41
N LEU A 406 15.83 -5.82 16.53
CA LEU A 406 16.21 -7.19 16.90
C LEU A 406 17.29 -7.76 15.95
N GLU A 407 17.07 -7.65 14.64
CA GLU A 407 18.03 -8.11 13.63
C GLU A 407 19.37 -7.36 13.74
N GLY A 408 19.33 -6.05 13.96
CA GLY A 408 20.51 -5.21 14.08
C GLY A 408 21.35 -5.51 15.32
N PHE A 409 20.71 -5.64 16.48
CA PHE A 409 21.38 -6.06 17.72
C PHE A 409 21.94 -7.49 17.61
N ALA A 410 21.20 -8.38 16.94
CA ALA A 410 21.69 -9.73 16.65
C ALA A 410 22.94 -9.72 15.74
N LEU A 411 23.02 -8.80 14.78
CA LEU A 411 24.16 -8.68 13.87
C LEU A 411 25.46 -8.24 14.56
N LEU A 412 25.40 -7.69 15.79
CA LEU A 412 26.59 -7.37 16.57
C LEU A 412 27.45 -8.62 16.87
N MET A 413 26.84 -9.77 17.13
CA MET A 413 27.57 -11.00 17.49
C MET A 413 28.52 -11.47 16.37
N PRO A 414 28.04 -11.73 15.14
CA PRO A 414 28.94 -12.09 14.05
C PRO A 414 29.90 -10.97 13.68
N ALA A 415 29.53 -9.69 13.84
CA ALA A 415 30.44 -8.57 13.58
C ALA A 415 31.65 -8.56 14.53
N PHE A 416 31.42 -8.69 15.85
CA PHE A 416 32.50 -8.80 16.83
C PHE A 416 33.29 -10.10 16.68
N ALA A 417 32.62 -11.24 16.45
CA ALA A 417 33.30 -12.52 16.23
C ALA A 417 34.23 -12.47 15.01
N LEU A 418 33.80 -11.83 13.92
CA LEU A 418 34.61 -11.60 12.73
C LEU A 418 35.80 -10.69 13.03
N SER A 419 35.61 -9.61 13.78
CA SER A 419 36.71 -8.70 14.18
C SER A 419 37.76 -9.42 15.02
N ILE A 420 37.34 -10.26 15.98
CA ILE A 420 38.25 -11.08 16.80
C ILE A 420 38.99 -12.09 15.91
N GLY A 421 38.30 -12.75 14.98
CA GLY A 421 38.91 -13.71 14.05
C GLY A 421 39.94 -13.08 13.10
N LEU A 422 39.64 -11.90 12.56
CA LEU A 422 40.55 -11.12 11.72
C LEU A 422 41.80 -10.70 12.50
N LEU A 423 41.64 -10.21 13.73
CA LEU A 423 42.76 -9.86 14.61
C LEU A 423 43.63 -11.08 14.93
N ALA A 424 43.02 -12.23 15.23
CA ALA A 424 43.73 -13.48 15.47
C ALA A 424 44.51 -13.98 14.23
N ALA A 425 43.95 -13.82 13.02
CA ALA A 425 44.65 -14.14 11.78
C ALA A 425 45.83 -13.19 11.50
N PHE A 426 45.71 -11.90 11.87
CA PHE A 426 46.77 -10.90 11.70
C PHE A 426 47.93 -11.06 12.70
N GLN A 427 47.71 -11.74 13.84
CA GLN A 427 48.78 -12.07 14.81
C GLN A 427 49.88 -12.98 14.25
N LEU A 428 49.65 -13.67 13.14
CA LEU A 428 50.69 -14.40 12.44
C LEU A 428 51.80 -13.47 11.90
N LEU A 429 51.62 -12.14 11.94
CA LEU A 429 52.52 -11.15 11.35
C LEU A 429 53.06 -10.10 12.35
N VAL A 430 52.39 -9.75 13.46
CA VAL A 430 52.86 -8.75 14.46
C VAL A 430 52.31 -9.04 15.88
N PRO A 431 53.12 -8.97 16.97
CA PRO A 431 52.65 -9.19 18.34
C PRO A 431 52.18 -7.87 18.99
N LEU A 432 50.86 -7.65 19.07
CA LEU A 432 50.22 -6.60 19.90
C LEU A 432 49.14 -7.21 20.81
N GLU A 433 48.87 -6.59 21.96
CA GLU A 433 48.08 -7.14 23.08
C GLU A 433 46.58 -7.40 22.77
N ILE A 434 46.23 -8.63 22.41
CA ILE A 434 44.85 -9.10 22.14
C ILE A 434 43.96 -9.23 23.40
N PHE A 435 44.54 -9.18 24.59
CA PHE A 435 43.80 -9.47 25.82
C PHE A 435 42.75 -8.40 26.17
N VAL A 436 43.01 -7.12 25.86
CA VAL A 436 42.08 -6.00 26.15
C VAL A 436 40.88 -5.99 25.19
N TYR A 437 41.13 -6.18 23.90
CA TYR A 437 40.07 -6.18 22.86
C TYR A 437 39.09 -7.34 23.01
N SER A 438 39.57 -8.51 23.45
CA SER A 438 38.74 -9.71 23.65
C SER A 438 37.84 -9.61 24.89
N ALA A 439 38.31 -9.01 25.99
CA ALA A 439 37.50 -8.78 27.19
C ALA A 439 36.41 -7.72 26.97
N LEU A 440 36.75 -6.62 26.29
CA LEU A 440 35.79 -5.59 25.92
C LEU A 440 34.72 -6.12 24.95
N ALA A 441 35.13 -6.83 23.90
CA ALA A 441 34.20 -7.42 22.94
C ALA A 441 33.24 -8.40 23.64
N LEU A 442 33.74 -9.23 24.56
CA LEU A 442 32.90 -10.18 25.30
C LEU A 442 31.87 -9.47 26.20
N LYS A 443 32.27 -8.39 26.90
CA LYS A 443 31.35 -7.58 27.72
C LYS A 443 30.28 -6.91 26.87
N THR A 444 30.67 -6.36 25.72
CA THR A 444 29.72 -5.78 24.76
C THR A 444 28.75 -6.82 24.23
N MET A 445 29.23 -8.01 23.85
CA MET A 445 28.38 -9.14 23.44
C MET A 445 27.42 -9.57 24.55
N GLN A 446 27.86 -9.57 25.82
CA GLN A 446 27.00 -9.87 26.96
C GLN A 446 25.87 -8.84 27.12
N THR A 447 26.17 -7.54 27.03
CA THR A 447 25.14 -6.48 27.13
C THR A 447 24.16 -6.51 25.96
N ALA A 448 24.66 -6.68 24.73
CA ALA A 448 23.84 -6.81 23.54
C ALA A 448 22.94 -8.06 23.60
N SER A 449 23.38 -9.14 24.25
CA SER A 449 22.56 -10.34 24.45
C SER A 449 21.30 -10.08 25.26
N VAL A 450 21.38 -9.23 26.30
CA VAL A 450 20.21 -8.82 27.08
C VAL A 450 19.23 -8.02 26.20
N ALA A 451 19.75 -7.09 25.38
CA ALA A 451 18.93 -6.31 24.46
C ALA A 451 18.22 -7.20 23.42
N VAL A 452 18.91 -8.20 22.87
CA VAL A 452 18.31 -9.18 21.94
C VAL A 452 17.17 -9.95 22.60
N ILE A 453 17.33 -10.42 23.84
CA ILE A 453 16.27 -11.14 24.57
C ILE A 453 15.04 -10.24 24.77
N VAL A 454 15.24 -8.99 25.19
CA VAL A 454 14.16 -8.02 25.39
C VAL A 454 13.44 -7.70 24.06
N LEU A 455 14.19 -7.43 22.99
CA LEU A 455 13.63 -7.14 21.66
C LEU A 455 12.91 -8.35 21.05
N ALA A 456 13.40 -9.57 21.30
CA ALA A 456 12.75 -10.80 20.89
C ALA A 456 11.41 -11.00 21.63
N ALA A 457 11.38 -10.72 22.94
CA ALA A 457 10.15 -10.74 23.72
C ALA A 457 9.14 -9.68 23.24
N ALA A 458 9.60 -8.44 22.99
CA ALA A 458 8.77 -7.39 22.44
C ALA A 458 8.20 -7.76 21.06
N SER A 459 9.02 -8.32 20.17
CA SER A 459 8.60 -8.76 18.84
C SER A 459 7.61 -9.93 18.90
N LEU A 460 7.81 -10.87 19.84
CA LEU A 460 6.87 -11.95 20.12
C LEU A 460 5.50 -11.41 20.58
N ILE A 461 5.48 -10.44 21.51
CA ILE A 461 4.25 -9.79 21.99
C ILE A 461 3.54 -9.05 20.86
N LEU A 462 4.28 -8.25 20.08
CA LEU A 462 3.71 -7.48 18.97
C LEU A 462 3.12 -8.39 17.89
N TRP A 463 3.83 -9.44 17.48
CA TRP A 463 3.35 -10.37 16.47
C TRP A 463 2.12 -11.17 16.94
N THR A 464 2.12 -11.64 18.18
CA THR A 464 0.96 -12.34 18.74
C THR A 464 -0.24 -11.42 18.88
N ALA A 465 -0.05 -10.17 19.32
CA ALA A 465 -1.10 -9.17 19.37
C ALA A 465 -1.66 -8.85 17.97
N TYR A 466 -0.79 -8.67 16.97
CA TYR A 466 -1.17 -8.41 15.59
C TYR A 466 -2.04 -9.51 15.00
N LEU A 467 -1.69 -10.78 15.21
CA LEU A 467 -2.48 -11.88 14.70
C LEU A 467 -3.81 -12.06 15.43
N ARG A 468 -3.83 -11.86 16.75
CA ARG A 468 -5.08 -11.88 17.54
C ARG A 468 -6.04 -10.78 17.12
N SER A 469 -5.53 -9.61 16.75
CA SER A 469 -6.36 -8.50 16.29
C SER A 469 -6.53 -8.44 14.76
N ALA A 470 -6.04 -9.42 14.00
CA ALA A 470 -5.99 -9.33 12.54
C ALA A 470 -7.37 -9.18 11.90
N ALA A 471 -8.31 -10.05 12.26
CA ALA A 471 -9.68 -10.00 11.72
C ALA A 471 -10.40 -8.71 12.13
N ALA A 472 -10.36 -8.35 13.42
CA ALA A 472 -10.93 -7.11 13.93
C ALA A 472 -10.29 -5.84 13.34
N GLY A 473 -9.02 -5.94 12.90
CA GLY A 473 -8.30 -4.88 12.19
C GLY A 473 -8.58 -4.82 10.69
N GLY A 474 -9.55 -5.59 10.19
CA GLY A 474 -9.96 -5.60 8.79
C GLY A 474 -9.06 -6.43 7.85
N ILE A 475 -8.21 -7.31 8.38
CA ILE A 475 -7.35 -8.17 7.57
C ILE A 475 -8.18 -9.36 7.05
N GLY A 476 -8.39 -9.38 5.73
CA GLY A 476 -9.15 -10.42 5.05
C GLY A 476 -8.57 -11.83 5.20
N PRO A 477 -9.38 -12.88 4.97
CA PRO A 477 -9.02 -14.27 5.25
C PRO A 477 -7.85 -14.77 4.41
N LEU A 478 -7.69 -14.33 3.15
CA LEU A 478 -6.54 -14.70 2.30
C LEU A 478 -5.20 -14.28 2.92
N ALA A 479 -5.10 -13.01 3.34
CA ALA A 479 -3.92 -12.51 4.03
C ALA A 479 -3.72 -13.24 5.37
N ARG A 480 -4.78 -13.44 6.16
CA ARG A 480 -4.71 -14.21 7.42
C ARG A 480 -4.23 -15.64 7.22
N ALA A 481 -4.64 -16.32 6.15
CA ALA A 481 -4.21 -17.67 5.82
C ALA A 481 -2.71 -17.74 5.51
N VAL A 482 -2.18 -16.76 4.76
CA VAL A 482 -0.74 -16.65 4.52
C VAL A 482 0.02 -16.43 5.83
N LEU A 483 -0.47 -15.53 6.68
CA LEU A 483 0.14 -15.22 7.97
C LEU A 483 0.12 -16.41 8.92
N ALA A 484 -0.98 -17.17 8.97
CA ALA A 484 -1.12 -18.37 9.79
C ALA A 484 -0.13 -19.47 9.39
N LYS A 485 0.11 -19.67 8.08
CA LYS A 485 1.07 -20.66 7.56
C LYS A 485 2.51 -20.38 8.01
N VAL A 486 2.87 -19.11 8.20
CA VAL A 486 4.24 -18.72 8.59
C VAL A 486 4.38 -18.38 10.07
N HIS A 487 3.27 -18.13 10.77
CA HIS A 487 3.22 -17.71 12.17
C HIS A 487 4.12 -18.54 13.09
N ARG A 488 3.94 -19.87 13.10
CA ARG A 488 4.68 -20.75 14.01
C ARG A 488 6.18 -20.75 13.72
N ARG A 489 6.57 -20.68 12.44
CA ARG A 489 7.97 -20.65 12.03
C ARG A 489 8.63 -19.35 12.43
N VAL A 490 7.99 -18.21 12.14
CA VAL A 490 8.50 -16.87 12.51
C VAL A 490 8.63 -16.74 14.03
N LEU A 491 7.61 -17.17 14.79
CA LEU A 491 7.68 -17.09 16.25
C LEU A 491 8.74 -18.00 16.85
N ILE A 492 8.72 -19.28 16.53
CA ILE A 492 9.63 -20.23 17.17
C ILE A 492 11.05 -20.00 16.69
N LEU A 493 11.28 -20.01 15.38
CA LEU A 493 12.63 -19.96 14.82
C LEU A 493 13.19 -18.54 14.77
N GLY A 494 12.35 -17.53 14.55
CA GLY A 494 12.79 -16.15 14.40
C GLY A 494 12.84 -15.32 15.68
N THR A 495 12.15 -15.73 16.75
CA THR A 495 12.11 -14.95 18.01
C THR A 495 12.36 -15.79 19.26
N GLY A 496 11.60 -16.87 19.48
CA GLY A 496 11.68 -17.68 20.70
C GLY A 496 12.99 -18.45 20.84
N LEU A 497 13.40 -19.20 19.81
CA LEU A 497 14.65 -19.95 19.82
C LEU A 497 15.88 -19.03 19.89
N PRO A 498 15.96 -17.90 19.15
CA PRO A 498 17.00 -16.90 19.38
C PRO A 498 17.07 -16.44 20.83
N ALA A 499 15.95 -16.04 21.46
CA ALA A 499 15.95 -15.61 22.84
C ALA A 499 16.49 -16.70 23.80
N LEU A 500 16.12 -17.96 23.59
CA LEU A 500 16.62 -19.09 24.37
C LEU A 500 18.13 -19.32 24.17
N LEU A 501 18.63 -19.24 22.93
CA LEU A 501 20.06 -19.39 22.63
C LEU A 501 20.88 -18.26 23.24
N TYR A 502 20.35 -17.04 23.22
CA TYR A 502 20.96 -15.88 23.87
C TYR A 502 21.01 -16.02 25.39
N LEU A 503 19.93 -16.50 26.01
CA LEU A 503 19.89 -16.82 27.45
C LEU A 503 20.87 -17.94 27.81
N ALA A 504 20.91 -19.02 27.01
CA ALA A 504 21.83 -20.13 27.22
C ALA A 504 23.29 -19.68 27.14
N GLY A 505 23.63 -18.77 26.22
CA GLY A 505 24.97 -18.21 26.13
C GLY A 505 25.34 -17.37 27.36
N LEU A 506 24.42 -16.57 27.90
CA LEU A 506 24.64 -15.83 29.16
C LEU A 506 24.93 -16.77 30.34
N ILE A 507 24.23 -17.91 30.42
CA ILE A 507 24.46 -18.93 31.46
C ILE A 507 25.84 -19.60 31.25
N ALA A 508 26.19 -19.92 30.01
CA ALA A 508 27.44 -20.59 29.67
C ALA A 508 28.69 -19.76 30.00
N LEU A 509 28.62 -18.43 30.01
CA LEU A 509 29.75 -17.56 30.40
C LEU A 509 30.30 -17.86 31.80
N GLY A 510 29.49 -18.41 32.71
CA GLY A 510 29.90 -18.79 34.06
C GLY A 510 30.76 -20.07 34.14
N MET A 511 30.93 -20.79 33.03
CA MET A 511 31.59 -22.12 32.99
C MET A 511 33.06 -22.07 32.52
N GLY A 512 33.75 -20.96 32.76
CA GLY A 512 35.15 -20.78 32.36
C GLY A 512 35.33 -20.72 30.84
N GLN A 513 36.55 -21.01 30.34
CA GLN A 513 36.89 -20.82 28.93
C GLN A 513 36.08 -21.69 27.95
N THR A 514 35.77 -22.94 28.33
CA THR A 514 34.90 -23.82 27.54
C THR A 514 33.50 -23.22 27.43
N GLY A 515 32.99 -22.66 28.54
CA GLY A 515 31.74 -21.92 28.60
C GLY A 515 31.69 -20.72 27.66
N THR A 516 32.75 -19.91 27.62
CA THR A 516 32.85 -18.76 26.69
C THR A 516 32.76 -19.19 25.22
N ARG A 517 33.40 -20.30 24.83
CA ARG A 517 33.32 -20.81 23.45
C ARG A 517 31.91 -21.28 23.11
N ILE A 518 31.25 -21.97 24.04
CA ILE A 518 29.85 -22.39 23.89
C ILE A 518 28.95 -21.16 23.75
N ALA A 519 29.13 -20.14 24.61
CA ALA A 519 28.35 -18.90 24.59
C ALA A 519 28.41 -18.20 23.22
N ILE A 520 29.62 -18.02 22.68
CA ILE A 520 29.81 -17.42 21.35
C ILE A 520 29.11 -18.26 20.27
N GLY A 521 29.27 -19.58 20.29
CA GLY A 521 28.64 -20.48 19.33
C GLY A 521 27.11 -20.38 19.33
N VAL A 522 26.48 -20.41 20.51
CA VAL A 522 25.01 -20.33 20.62
C VAL A 522 24.48 -18.92 20.28
N TRP A 523 25.22 -17.86 20.61
CA TRP A 523 24.87 -16.49 20.20
C TRP A 523 24.94 -16.30 18.70
N LEU A 524 25.96 -16.83 18.02
CA LEU A 524 26.04 -16.80 16.56
C LEU A 524 24.86 -17.55 15.92
N ALA A 525 24.54 -18.75 16.41
CA ALA A 525 23.38 -19.51 15.94
C ALA A 525 22.06 -18.74 16.17
N GLY A 526 21.88 -18.16 17.36
CA GLY A 526 20.72 -17.32 17.68
C GLY A 526 20.63 -16.08 16.79
N SER A 527 21.77 -15.48 16.43
CA SER A 527 21.82 -14.29 15.57
C SER A 527 21.37 -14.59 14.15
N ILE A 528 21.87 -15.69 13.58
CA ILE A 528 21.46 -16.19 12.26
C ILE A 528 19.93 -16.38 12.26
N LEU A 529 19.41 -17.09 13.24
CA LEU A 529 17.98 -17.37 13.35
C LEU A 529 17.12 -16.10 13.50
N ALA A 530 17.53 -15.13 14.33
CA ALA A 530 16.84 -13.85 14.49
C ALA A 530 16.82 -13.04 13.19
N ILE A 531 17.98 -12.94 12.52
CA ILE A 531 18.12 -12.18 11.27
C ILE A 531 17.28 -12.82 10.15
N PHE A 532 17.46 -14.12 9.91
CA PHE A 532 16.69 -14.81 8.87
C PHE A 532 15.19 -14.85 9.18
N GLY A 533 14.81 -14.98 10.45
CA GLY A 533 13.42 -14.95 10.88
C GLY A 533 12.74 -13.60 10.60
N GLY A 534 13.40 -12.50 10.94
CA GLY A 534 12.89 -11.15 10.68
C GLY A 534 12.85 -10.82 9.18
N VAL A 535 13.91 -11.16 8.44
CA VAL A 535 13.98 -11.02 6.98
C VAL A 535 12.88 -11.81 6.28
N TYR A 536 12.67 -13.07 6.68
CA TYR A 536 11.60 -13.91 6.16
C TYR A 536 10.22 -13.33 6.47
N TRP A 537 10.00 -12.86 7.69
CA TRP A 537 8.73 -12.23 8.08
C TRP A 537 8.41 -11.00 7.22
N LYS A 538 9.37 -10.08 7.02
CA LYS A 538 9.19 -8.87 6.19
C LYS A 538 8.89 -9.24 4.73
N PHE A 539 9.60 -10.22 4.20
CA PHE A 539 9.32 -10.76 2.87
C PHE A 539 7.88 -11.29 2.75
N MET A 540 7.45 -12.10 3.72
CA MET A 540 6.10 -12.66 3.72
C MET A 540 5.03 -11.57 3.82
N ILE A 541 5.24 -10.53 4.64
CA ILE A 541 4.29 -9.43 4.78
C ILE A 541 4.16 -8.61 3.49
N VAL A 542 5.28 -8.26 2.86
CA VAL A 542 5.28 -7.37 1.68
C VAL A 542 4.91 -8.15 0.42
N ALA A 543 5.54 -9.29 0.17
CA ALA A 543 5.43 -9.98 -1.11
C ALA A 543 4.32 -11.05 -1.17
N ARG A 544 3.81 -11.52 -0.02
CA ARG A 544 2.89 -12.68 0.03
C ARG A 544 1.58 -12.44 0.77
N ALA A 545 1.57 -11.59 1.80
CA ALA A 545 0.36 -11.26 2.58
C ALA A 545 -0.25 -9.90 2.18
N GLY A 546 0.30 -9.23 1.16
CA GLY A 546 -0.17 -7.93 0.67
C GLY A 546 -1.43 -8.01 -0.19
N TYR A 547 -2.50 -8.64 0.28
CA TYR A 547 -3.77 -8.66 -0.44
C TYR A 547 -4.43 -7.30 -0.41
N GLN A 548 -5.02 -6.90 -1.54
CA GLN A 548 -5.84 -5.71 -1.64
C GLN A 548 -7.12 -5.88 -0.82
N GLN A 549 -7.77 -4.78 -0.46
CA GLN A 549 -8.97 -4.83 0.36
C GLN A 549 -10.20 -5.43 -0.34
N GLY A 550 -10.22 -5.45 -1.67
CA GLY A 550 -11.42 -5.83 -2.44
C GLY A 550 -12.37 -4.66 -2.63
N PHE A 551 -13.65 -4.97 -2.86
CA PHE A 551 -14.72 -3.98 -3.05
C PHE A 551 -15.79 -4.18 -1.98
N ALA A 552 -16.05 -3.14 -1.18
CA ALA A 552 -17.09 -3.19 -0.17
C ALA A 552 -18.46 -2.91 -0.79
N MET A 553 -19.39 -3.83 -0.59
CA MET A 553 -20.80 -3.67 -0.91
C MET A 553 -21.58 -3.72 0.40
N PRO A 554 -21.69 -2.60 1.13
CA PRO A 554 -22.45 -2.53 2.38
C PRO A 554 -23.95 -2.71 2.15
N LYS A 555 -24.41 -2.60 0.90
CA LYS A 555 -25.78 -2.88 0.45
C LYS A 555 -25.73 -3.82 -0.74
N GLN A 556 -26.61 -4.82 -0.80
CA GLN A 556 -26.72 -5.76 -1.93
C GLN A 556 -28.07 -5.55 -2.63
N PRO A 557 -28.12 -5.22 -3.94
CA PRO A 557 -29.40 -5.21 -4.68
C PRO A 557 -30.10 -6.58 -4.70
N HIS A 558 -31.44 -6.64 -4.63
CA HIS A 558 -32.16 -7.92 -4.86
C HIS A 558 -32.32 -8.21 -6.36
N ARG A 559 -31.28 -8.79 -6.95
CA ARG A 559 -31.31 -9.25 -8.33
C ARG A 559 -30.93 -10.72 -8.36
N GLY A 560 -31.91 -11.62 -8.22
CA GLY A 560 -31.64 -13.05 -8.06
C GLY A 560 -32.85 -13.96 -8.24
N SER A 561 -32.73 -15.17 -7.73
CA SER A 561 -33.76 -16.22 -7.72
C SER A 561 -34.18 -16.57 -6.29
N GLY A 562 -35.22 -17.40 -6.15
CA GLY A 562 -35.72 -17.84 -4.83
C GLY A 562 -36.19 -16.68 -3.95
N ALA A 563 -35.79 -16.69 -2.67
CA ALA A 563 -36.05 -15.62 -1.71
C ALA A 563 -35.28 -14.32 -2.05
N ARG A 564 -34.32 -14.38 -2.97
CA ARG A 564 -33.56 -13.22 -3.46
C ARG A 564 -34.12 -12.62 -4.74
N ALA A 565 -35.19 -13.19 -5.28
CA ALA A 565 -35.89 -12.62 -6.41
C ALA A 565 -36.41 -11.22 -6.07
N ALA A 566 -36.36 -10.33 -7.06
CA ALA A 566 -37.06 -9.06 -6.95
C ALA A 566 -38.53 -9.35 -6.63
N PRO A 567 -39.14 -8.67 -5.63
CA PRO A 567 -40.56 -8.82 -5.38
C PRO A 567 -41.34 -8.52 -6.67
N PRO A 568 -42.54 -9.11 -6.85
CA PRO A 568 -43.41 -8.75 -7.96
C PRO A 568 -43.51 -7.23 -8.05
N ARG A 569 -43.33 -6.67 -9.26
CA ARG A 569 -43.35 -5.21 -9.47
C ARG A 569 -44.56 -4.64 -8.73
N LEU A 570 -44.30 -3.67 -7.87
CA LEU A 570 -45.34 -3.00 -7.08
C LEU A 570 -46.45 -2.55 -8.04
N ASP A 571 -47.65 -2.96 -7.68
CA ASP A 571 -48.93 -2.77 -8.35
C ASP A 571 -49.11 -3.61 -9.62
N GLY A 572 -49.95 -4.65 -9.51
CA GLY A 572 -50.28 -5.64 -10.54
C GLY A 572 -50.87 -5.13 -11.86
N THR A 573 -50.69 -3.86 -12.20
CA THR A 573 -50.78 -3.35 -13.57
C THR A 573 -49.65 -3.91 -14.41
N VAL A 574 -49.84 -5.14 -14.88
CA VAL A 574 -49.19 -5.63 -16.10
C VAL A 574 -49.54 -4.63 -17.21
N MET A 575 -48.63 -3.73 -17.56
CA MET A 575 -48.73 -3.01 -18.84
C MET A 575 -48.64 -4.06 -19.94
N ARG A 576 -49.80 -4.54 -20.39
CA ARG A 576 -49.92 -5.30 -21.63
C ARG A 576 -49.59 -4.35 -22.79
N PRO A 577 -48.76 -4.76 -23.76
CA PRO A 577 -48.55 -3.98 -24.97
C PRO A 577 -49.91 -3.77 -25.66
N GLY A 578 -50.39 -2.52 -25.75
CA GLY A 578 -51.60 -2.16 -26.50
C GLY A 578 -52.80 -1.58 -25.72
N ALA A 579 -52.68 -1.26 -24.42
CA ALA A 579 -53.75 -0.53 -23.73
C ALA A 579 -53.67 1.00 -24.02
N PRO A 580 -54.76 1.69 -24.40
CA PRO A 580 -54.74 3.12 -24.66
C PRO A 580 -54.46 3.90 -23.36
N LEU A 581 -53.67 4.98 -23.48
CA LEU A 581 -53.45 5.93 -22.39
C LEU A 581 -54.78 6.61 -22.03
N ALA A 582 -55.34 6.28 -20.86
CA ALA A 582 -56.49 6.99 -20.32
C ALA A 582 -56.03 8.30 -19.69
N GLY A 583 -56.53 9.43 -20.20
CA GLY A 583 -56.41 10.73 -19.54
C GLY A 583 -56.04 11.90 -20.44
N SER A 584 -56.79 12.16 -21.52
CA SER A 584 -56.93 13.55 -22.01
C SER A 584 -57.94 14.26 -21.10
N PRO A 585 -57.65 15.48 -20.57
CA PRO A 585 -58.64 16.25 -19.84
C PRO A 585 -59.69 16.76 -20.84
N GLU A 586 -60.94 16.34 -20.68
CA GLU A 586 -62.08 17.00 -21.30
C GLU A 586 -62.37 18.29 -20.51
N GLY A 587 -62.45 19.43 -21.23
CA GLY A 587 -63.23 20.58 -20.80
C GLY A 587 -62.45 21.87 -20.46
N VAL A 588 -62.08 22.63 -21.48
CA VAL A 588 -62.18 24.10 -21.44
C VAL A 588 -62.98 24.50 -22.68
N GLY A 589 -64.11 25.15 -22.46
CA GLY A 589 -64.97 25.72 -23.50
C GLY A 589 -64.42 26.98 -24.13
#